data_AF-A0A924VMH8-F1
#
_entry.id   AF-A0A924VMH8-F1
#
_cell.length_a   1.000
_cell.length_b   1.000
_cell.length_c   1.000
_cell.angle_alpha   90.00
_cell.angle_beta   90.00
_cell.angle_gamma   90.00
#
_symmetry.space_group_name_H-M   'P 1'
#
loop_
_entity.id
_entity.type
_entity.pdbx_description
1 polymer ?
#
loop_
_entity_poly.entity_id
_entity_poly.type
_entity_poly.pdbx_seq_one_letter_code
_entity_poly.pdbx_strand_id
1 'polypeptide(L)'
;MTKFQHLSTPRKRLLAALLTVAVVGVVGVGGAGFGGAAVAGPLPQAPVALGVAGTFAILSETGVTDVPSSAVTGNVGSSPITGAAILLTCPEVTGTIFSVDAAGPPCKVTDATLLTSAVGDMGVAYSDAAGRTNPDFVNLGAGEIGGRTLVPGLYKWSTDV
;
A
#
# COMPACT_ATOMS: atom_id res chain seq x y z
N MET A 1 -3.32 31.79 -31.66
CA MET A 1 -1.86 32.01 -31.57
C MET A 1 -1.56 31.94 -30.09
N THR A 2 -0.92 30.91 -29.52
CA THR A 2 0.32 30.24 -29.92
C THR A 2 0.33 28.81 -29.34
N LYS A 3 0.72 27.83 -30.17
CA LYS A 3 0.96 26.42 -29.84
C LYS A 3 2.24 26.27 -29.01
N PHE A 4 2.28 25.34 -28.06
CA PHE A 4 3.48 24.65 -27.56
C PHE A 4 3.06 23.22 -27.20
N GLN A 5 2.97 22.31 -28.18
CA GLN A 5 4.01 21.34 -28.57
C GLN A 5 4.58 20.48 -27.44
N HIS A 6 3.97 19.30 -27.35
CA HIS A 6 4.46 18.02 -26.86
C HIS A 6 5.97 17.79 -27.14
N LEU A 7 6.77 17.57 -26.10
CA LEU A 7 8.08 16.89 -26.22
C LEU A 7 8.08 15.69 -25.26
N SER A 8 7.80 14.52 -25.82
CA SER A 8 8.10 13.25 -25.16
C SER A 8 9.61 13.03 -25.19
N THR A 9 10.20 12.53 -24.11
CA THR A 9 11.57 12.00 -24.14
C THR A 9 11.57 10.59 -23.55
N PRO A 10 11.94 9.56 -24.31
CA PRO A 10 12.03 8.19 -23.83
C PRO A 10 13.42 7.97 -23.22
N ARG A 11 13.53 7.78 -21.89
CA ARG A 11 14.81 7.38 -21.29
C ARG A 11 14.89 5.86 -21.19
N LYS A 12 15.70 5.33 -22.10
CA LYS A 12 16.15 3.94 -22.22
C LYS A 12 16.67 3.38 -20.89
N ARG A 13 16.33 2.10 -20.69
CA ARG A 13 16.84 1.19 -19.67
C ARG A 13 18.37 1.11 -19.70
N LEU A 14 19.02 1.26 -18.54
CA LEU A 14 20.36 0.70 -18.31
C LEU A 14 20.29 -0.18 -17.07
N LEU A 15 20.44 -1.49 -17.29
CA LEU A 15 20.78 -2.46 -16.26
C LEU A 15 22.25 -2.24 -15.89
N ALA A 16 22.55 -2.07 -14.61
CA ALA A 16 23.91 -2.16 -14.08
C ALA A 16 23.94 -3.26 -13.03
N ALA A 17 24.38 -4.44 -13.43
CA ALA A 17 24.84 -5.49 -12.53
C ALA A 17 26.31 -5.21 -12.20
N LEU A 18 26.62 -4.94 -10.93
CA LEU A 18 28.00 -5.01 -10.42
C LEU A 18 28.06 -6.06 -9.30
N LEU A 19 28.57 -7.22 -9.68
CA LEU A 19 29.06 -8.26 -8.78
C LEU A 19 30.46 -7.84 -8.32
N THR A 20 30.68 -7.58 -7.04
CA THR A 20 32.03 -7.42 -6.48
C THR A 20 32.26 -8.46 -5.41
N VAL A 21 33.22 -9.35 -5.69
CA VAL A 21 33.74 -10.35 -4.75
C VAL A 21 34.91 -9.69 -4.03
N ALA A 22 34.77 -9.47 -2.72
CA ALA A 22 35.87 -9.03 -1.87
C ALA A 22 36.38 -10.21 -1.05
N VAL A 23 37.51 -10.78 -1.45
CA VAL A 23 38.32 -11.67 -0.60
C VAL A 23 39.20 -10.78 0.27
N VAL A 24 38.91 -10.70 1.56
CA VAL A 24 39.80 -10.05 2.54
C VAL A 24 40.45 -11.15 3.38
N GLY A 25 41.78 -11.25 3.25
CA GLY A 25 42.61 -12.16 4.03
C GLY A 25 42.63 -11.78 5.51
N VAL A 26 42.60 -12.80 6.37
CA VAL A 26 42.70 -12.66 7.82
C VAL A 26 44.13 -13.02 8.25
N VAL A 27 44.86 -12.05 8.81
CA VAL A 27 45.99 -12.31 9.71
C VAL A 27 46.04 -11.20 10.78
N GLY A 28 45.93 -11.61 12.06
CA GLY A 28 46.79 -11.07 13.12
C GLY A 28 46.21 -10.12 14.19
N VAL A 29 45.75 -10.71 15.31
CA VAL A 29 46.01 -10.37 16.73
C VAL A 29 45.80 -8.94 17.27
N GLY A 30 44.85 -8.82 18.22
CA GLY A 30 45.06 -8.20 19.53
C GLY A 30 44.74 -6.71 19.70
N GLY A 31 43.55 -6.40 20.23
CA GLY A 31 43.23 -5.08 20.77
C GLY A 31 41.78 -5.00 21.24
N ALA A 32 41.58 -4.76 22.54
CA ALA A 32 40.28 -4.57 23.16
C ALA A 32 39.57 -3.34 22.57
N GLY A 33 38.67 -3.56 21.63
CA GLY A 33 37.77 -2.55 21.10
C GLY A 33 36.39 -2.74 21.69
N PHE A 34 35.84 -1.68 22.28
CA PHE A 34 34.46 -1.62 22.75
C PHE A 34 33.54 -2.10 21.62
N GLY A 35 32.98 -3.29 21.79
CA GLY A 35 31.95 -3.84 20.92
C GLY A 35 30.68 -3.02 21.10
N GLY A 36 30.65 -1.83 20.51
CA GLY A 36 29.39 -1.22 20.13
C GLY A 36 28.75 -2.19 19.15
N ALA A 37 27.79 -2.97 19.63
CA ALA A 37 26.85 -3.62 18.73
C ALA A 37 26.34 -2.50 17.83
N ALA A 38 26.70 -2.55 16.55
CA ALA A 38 26.02 -1.73 15.56
C ALA A 38 24.56 -2.16 15.68
N VAL A 39 23.76 -1.33 16.35
CA VAL A 39 22.31 -1.41 16.23
C VAL A 39 22.06 -1.18 14.75
N ALA A 40 21.86 -2.26 14.01
CA ALA A 40 21.38 -2.15 12.66
C ALA A 40 20.12 -1.31 12.75
N GLY A 41 20.18 -0.08 12.23
CA GLY A 41 18.99 0.74 12.08
C GLY A 41 17.97 -0.04 11.25
N PRO A 42 16.66 0.27 11.39
CA PRO A 42 15.62 -0.43 10.65
C PRO A 42 16.01 -0.54 9.17
N LEU A 43 16.01 -1.77 8.65
CA LEU A 43 16.22 -1.95 7.22
C LEU A 43 15.06 -1.24 6.51
N PRO A 44 15.32 -0.36 5.53
CA PRO A 44 14.25 0.36 4.86
C PRO A 44 13.31 -0.68 4.21
N GLN A 45 12.07 -0.71 4.70
CA GLN A 45 11.04 -1.58 4.16
C GLN A 45 10.65 -1.08 2.77
N ALA A 46 10.60 -1.99 1.79
CA ALA A 46 10.08 -1.65 0.47
C ALA A 46 8.60 -1.24 0.59
N PRO A 47 8.14 -0.24 -0.18
CA PRO A 47 6.71 0.07 -0.26
C PRO A 47 5.89 -1.16 -0.67
N VAL A 48 4.69 -1.30 -0.13
CA VAL A 48 3.72 -2.33 -0.57
C VAL A 48 3.11 -1.86 -1.88
N ALA A 49 3.21 -2.67 -2.94
CA ALA A 49 2.65 -2.34 -4.23
C ALA A 49 1.14 -2.64 -4.25
N LEU A 50 0.32 -1.60 -4.40
CA LEU A 50 -1.15 -1.72 -4.40
C LEU A 50 -1.75 -2.09 -5.76
N GLY A 51 -0.95 -2.08 -6.83
CA GLY A 51 -1.45 -2.29 -8.19
C GLY A 51 -2.63 -1.36 -8.53
N VAL A 52 -3.67 -1.92 -9.14
CA VAL A 52 -4.92 -1.22 -9.49
C VAL A 52 -5.69 -0.78 -8.24
N ALA A 53 -5.59 -1.51 -7.12
CA ALA A 53 -6.25 -1.14 -5.87
C ALA A 53 -5.84 0.26 -5.38
N GLY A 54 -4.61 0.68 -5.68
CA GLY A 54 -4.10 2.02 -5.35
C GLY A 54 -4.80 3.18 -6.06
N THR A 55 -5.72 2.91 -7.00
CA THR A 55 -6.55 3.92 -7.66
C THR A 55 -7.87 4.20 -6.92
N PHE A 56 -8.17 3.43 -5.86
CA PHE A 56 -9.39 3.54 -5.05
C PHE A 56 -9.09 4.17 -3.70
N ALA A 57 -9.98 5.06 -3.25
CA ALA A 57 -10.02 5.52 -1.87
C ALA A 57 -10.71 4.49 -0.97
N ILE A 58 -11.76 3.83 -1.48
CA ILE A 58 -12.48 2.77 -0.80
C ILE A 58 -12.66 1.61 -1.77
N LEU A 59 -12.16 0.43 -1.40
CA LEU A 59 -12.38 -0.82 -2.12
C LEU A 59 -12.79 -1.90 -1.12
N SER A 60 -13.89 -2.58 -1.39
CA SER A 60 -14.46 -3.61 -0.51
C SER A 60 -14.89 -4.85 -1.29
N GLU A 61 -15.09 -5.96 -0.59
CA GLU A 61 -15.68 -7.16 -1.19
C GLU A 61 -17.18 -7.30 -0.94
N THR A 62 -17.67 -6.75 0.19
CA THR A 62 -19.02 -7.03 0.73
C THR A 62 -19.90 -5.80 0.89
N GLY A 63 -19.49 -4.66 0.35
CA GLY A 63 -20.28 -3.43 0.30
C GLY A 63 -19.65 -2.28 1.07
N VAL A 64 -20.26 -1.11 0.93
CA VAL A 64 -19.86 0.14 1.59
C VAL A 64 -21.10 0.73 2.23
N THR A 65 -21.13 0.80 3.56
CA THR A 65 -22.22 1.44 4.31
C THR A 65 -21.87 2.87 4.65
N ASP A 66 -22.89 3.71 4.83
CA ASP A 66 -22.72 5.12 5.14
C ASP A 66 -23.85 5.61 6.05
N VAL A 67 -23.52 6.59 6.89
CA VAL A 67 -24.49 7.43 7.62
C VAL A 67 -24.29 8.86 7.10
N PRO A 68 -25.18 9.38 6.25
CA PRO A 68 -24.94 10.64 5.56
C PRO A 68 -24.80 11.85 6.51
N SER A 69 -24.00 12.87 6.18
CA SER A 69 -23.22 13.04 4.93
C SER A 69 -21.73 12.75 5.15
N SER A 70 -21.19 11.81 4.38
CA SER A 70 -19.75 11.55 4.25
C SER A 70 -19.10 12.38 3.14
N ALA A 71 -17.76 12.46 3.15
CA ALA A 71 -16.97 13.12 2.11
C ALA A 71 -15.77 12.25 1.69
N VAL A 72 -15.90 11.59 0.54
CA VAL A 72 -14.89 10.70 -0.04
C VAL A 72 -14.24 11.40 -1.24
N THR A 73 -12.91 11.54 -1.19
CA THR A 73 -12.13 12.04 -2.34
C THR A 73 -11.35 10.87 -2.94
N GLY A 74 -11.71 10.46 -4.16
CA GLY A 74 -11.16 9.30 -4.86
C GLY A 74 -12.24 8.29 -5.25
N ASN A 75 -11.83 7.24 -5.96
CA ASN A 75 -12.76 6.23 -6.48
C ASN A 75 -13.25 5.30 -5.36
N VAL A 76 -14.48 4.82 -5.51
CA VAL A 76 -15.09 3.83 -4.61
C VAL A 76 -15.49 2.62 -5.43
N GLY A 77 -15.29 1.41 -4.90
CA GLY A 77 -15.69 0.19 -5.58
C GLY A 77 -16.01 -0.93 -4.60
N SER A 78 -16.91 -1.83 -5.02
CA SER A 78 -17.15 -3.08 -4.30
C SER A 78 -17.31 -4.24 -5.26
N SER A 79 -16.64 -5.37 -5.00
CA SER A 79 -16.66 -6.57 -5.83
C SER A 79 -16.20 -7.79 -5.05
N PRO A 80 -16.85 -8.97 -5.18
CA PRO A 80 -17.78 -9.35 -6.24
C PRO A 80 -19.26 -9.05 -5.95
N ILE A 81 -19.57 -8.46 -4.80
CA ILE A 81 -20.96 -8.13 -4.44
C ILE A 81 -21.60 -7.14 -5.42
N THR A 82 -22.92 -7.23 -5.58
CA THR A 82 -23.73 -6.28 -6.35
C THR A 82 -23.50 -4.83 -5.92
N GLY A 83 -23.56 -3.88 -6.87
CA GLY A 83 -23.46 -2.45 -6.57
C GLY A 83 -24.58 -1.93 -5.66
N ALA A 84 -25.68 -2.69 -5.49
CA ALA A 84 -26.73 -2.36 -4.52
C ALA A 84 -26.22 -2.30 -3.07
N ALA A 85 -25.08 -2.93 -2.77
CA ALA A 85 -24.45 -2.89 -1.44
C ALA A 85 -23.57 -1.64 -1.23
N ILE A 86 -23.48 -0.74 -2.20
CA ILE A 86 -22.81 0.56 -2.07
C ILE A 86 -23.86 1.59 -1.68
N LEU A 87 -23.89 1.93 -0.39
CA LEU A 87 -24.90 2.81 0.21
C LEU A 87 -24.45 4.29 0.30
N LEU A 88 -23.39 4.66 -0.42
CA LEU A 88 -23.00 6.06 -0.62
C LEU A 88 -23.88 6.72 -1.68
N THR A 89 -24.12 8.02 -1.50
CA THR A 89 -24.76 8.85 -2.51
C THR A 89 -23.73 9.54 -3.41
N CYS A 90 -24.15 9.91 -4.62
CA CYS A 90 -23.27 10.56 -5.60
C CYS A 90 -22.61 11.86 -5.12
N PRO A 91 -23.29 12.75 -4.37
CA PRO A 91 -22.67 13.97 -3.87
C PRO A 91 -21.55 13.75 -2.84
N GLU A 92 -21.50 12.58 -2.20
CA GLU A 92 -20.52 12.26 -1.15
C GLU A 92 -19.18 11.84 -1.74
N VAL A 93 -19.12 11.52 -3.04
CA VAL A 93 -17.94 11.01 -3.71
C VAL A 93 -17.43 12.00 -4.75
N THR A 94 -16.27 12.59 -4.48
CA THR A 94 -15.47 13.30 -5.48
C THR A 94 -14.56 12.30 -6.19
N GLY A 95 -15.13 11.57 -7.14
CA GLY A 95 -14.49 10.46 -7.86
C GLY A 95 -15.52 9.62 -8.61
N THR A 96 -15.16 8.39 -8.98
CA THR A 96 -16.06 7.44 -9.63
C THR A 96 -16.47 6.34 -8.68
N ILE A 97 -17.77 6.05 -8.60
CA ILE A 97 -18.30 4.84 -7.96
C ILE A 97 -18.33 3.74 -9.00
N PHE A 98 -17.57 2.67 -8.80
CA PHE A 98 -17.54 1.50 -9.65
C PHE A 98 -18.41 0.38 -9.07
N SER A 99 -19.18 -0.27 -9.94
CA SER A 99 -20.01 -1.44 -9.63
C SER A 99 -19.70 -2.59 -10.59
N VAL A 100 -19.89 -3.82 -10.13
CA VAL A 100 -19.80 -5.02 -10.98
C VAL A 100 -21.01 -5.19 -11.90
N ASP A 101 -22.13 -4.52 -11.61
CA ASP A 101 -23.40 -4.74 -12.29
C ASP A 101 -24.20 -3.45 -12.56
N ALA A 102 -25.44 -3.62 -13.00
CA ALA A 102 -26.35 -2.52 -13.30
C ALA A 102 -26.85 -1.77 -12.05
N ALA A 103 -26.72 -2.36 -10.85
CA ALA A 103 -27.22 -1.80 -9.61
C ALA A 103 -26.22 -0.81 -8.98
N GLY A 104 -26.71 -0.04 -8.00
CA GLY A 104 -25.96 0.96 -7.25
C GLY A 104 -26.45 2.41 -7.49
N PRO A 105 -25.68 3.41 -7.00
CA PRO A 105 -26.03 4.83 -7.12
C PRO A 105 -26.12 5.29 -8.58
N PRO A 106 -26.90 6.33 -8.92
CA PRO A 106 -27.16 6.73 -10.31
C PRO A 106 -25.92 7.21 -11.09
N CYS A 107 -24.87 7.68 -10.40
CA CYS A 107 -23.60 8.11 -10.98
C CYS A 107 -22.59 6.96 -11.15
N LYS A 108 -22.94 5.72 -10.79
CA LYS A 108 -22.02 4.59 -10.86
C LYS A 108 -21.61 4.28 -12.30
N VAL A 109 -20.40 3.76 -12.44
CA VAL A 109 -19.86 3.16 -13.66
C VAL A 109 -19.81 1.65 -13.47
N THR A 110 -20.32 0.89 -14.43
CA THR A 110 -20.18 -0.57 -14.41
C THR A 110 -18.85 -0.96 -15.03
N ASP A 111 -17.96 -1.54 -14.22
CA ASP A 111 -16.68 -2.06 -14.69
C ASP A 111 -16.22 -3.24 -13.82
N ALA A 112 -16.80 -4.41 -14.06
CA ALA A 112 -16.49 -5.63 -13.33
C ALA A 112 -15.03 -6.08 -13.53
N THR A 113 -14.44 -5.82 -14.71
CA THR A 113 -13.06 -6.22 -15.02
C THR A 113 -12.07 -5.41 -14.21
N LEU A 114 -12.24 -4.08 -14.16
CA LEU A 114 -11.43 -3.21 -13.31
C LEU A 114 -11.51 -3.62 -11.84
N LEU A 115 -12.73 -3.85 -11.34
CA LEU A 115 -12.94 -4.23 -9.94
C LEU A 115 -12.35 -5.60 -9.61
N THR A 116 -12.44 -6.57 -10.52
CA THR A 116 -11.82 -7.90 -10.33
C THR A 116 -10.30 -7.76 -10.21
N SER A 117 -9.66 -6.96 -11.07
CA SER A 117 -8.22 -6.69 -10.96
C SER A 117 -7.87 -5.93 -9.69
N ALA A 118 -8.65 -4.92 -9.31
CA ALA A 118 -8.42 -4.13 -8.11
C ALA A 118 -8.50 -4.98 -6.83
N VAL A 119 -9.52 -5.82 -6.70
CA VAL A 119 -9.68 -6.73 -5.54
C VAL A 119 -8.59 -7.80 -5.53
N GLY A 120 -8.20 -8.32 -6.70
CA GLY A 120 -7.05 -9.23 -6.81
C GLY A 120 -5.75 -8.60 -6.30
N ASP A 121 -5.45 -7.37 -6.77
CA ASP A 121 -4.27 -6.63 -6.34
C ASP A 121 -4.32 -6.25 -4.85
N MET A 122 -5.51 -5.96 -4.31
CA MET A 122 -5.71 -5.75 -2.87
C MET A 122 -5.33 -7.00 -2.07
N GLY A 123 -5.74 -8.19 -2.51
CA GLY A 123 -5.38 -9.45 -1.86
C GLY A 123 -3.87 -9.75 -1.93
N VAL A 124 -3.23 -9.45 -3.07
CA VAL A 124 -1.78 -9.56 -3.23
C VAL A 124 -1.04 -8.60 -2.31
N ALA A 125 -1.48 -7.34 -2.24
CA ALA A 125 -0.90 -6.32 -1.37
C ALA A 125 -1.04 -6.68 0.12
N TYR A 126 -2.20 -7.19 0.53
CA TYR A 126 -2.42 -7.69 1.88
C TYR A 126 -1.45 -8.83 2.21
N SER A 127 -1.30 -9.79 1.31
CA SER A 127 -0.42 -10.94 1.49
C SER A 127 1.06 -10.55 1.54
N ASP A 128 1.50 -9.58 0.73
CA ASP A 128 2.85 -8.99 0.81
C ASP A 128 3.08 -8.36 2.19
N ALA A 129 2.18 -7.47 2.62
CA ALA A 129 2.30 -6.78 3.90
C ALA A 129 2.32 -7.76 5.10
N ALA A 130 1.39 -8.73 5.13
CA ALA A 130 1.32 -9.74 6.18
C ALA A 130 2.52 -10.69 6.17
N GLY A 131 3.13 -10.92 5.00
CA GLY A 131 4.28 -11.81 4.80
C GLY A 131 5.64 -11.19 5.14
N ARG A 132 5.71 -9.88 5.44
CA ARG A 132 6.97 -9.23 5.81
C ARG A 132 7.54 -9.84 7.10
N THR A 133 8.84 -10.15 7.09
CA THR A 133 9.57 -10.77 8.20
C THR A 133 10.56 -9.80 8.83
N ASN A 134 11.12 -10.20 9.99
CA ASN A 134 12.08 -9.41 10.78
C ASN A 134 11.50 -8.06 11.23
N PRO A 135 10.44 -8.06 12.07
CA PRO A 135 9.87 -6.82 12.59
C PRO A 135 10.88 -6.04 13.43
N ASP A 136 10.89 -4.72 13.26
CA ASP A 136 11.69 -3.81 14.09
C ASP A 136 11.08 -3.66 15.50
N PHE A 137 9.76 -3.78 15.60
CA PHE A 137 9.01 -3.68 16.84
C PHE A 137 7.98 -4.81 16.97
N VAL A 138 7.94 -5.45 18.13
CA VAL A 138 6.98 -6.50 18.47
C VAL A 138 6.19 -6.09 19.71
N ASN A 139 4.86 -6.07 19.60
CA ASN A 139 3.92 -5.74 20.67
C ASN A 139 4.19 -4.38 21.33
N LEU A 140 4.56 -3.37 20.54
CA LEU A 140 4.82 -2.02 21.07
C LEU A 140 3.58 -1.50 21.81
N GLY A 141 3.79 -1.07 23.07
CA GLY A 141 2.71 -0.55 23.91
C GLY A 141 1.64 -1.57 24.32
N ALA A 142 1.88 -2.87 24.09
CA ALA A 142 0.88 -3.92 24.31
C ALA A 142 -0.47 -3.66 23.58
N GLY A 143 -0.40 -3.02 22.42
CA GLY A 143 -1.56 -2.56 21.65
C GLY A 143 -1.81 -1.06 21.79
N GLU A 144 -1.47 -0.44 22.92
CA GLU A 144 -1.76 0.97 23.16
C GLU A 144 -0.68 1.89 22.55
N ILE A 145 -0.95 2.38 21.34
CA ILE A 145 -0.05 3.27 20.58
C ILE A 145 -0.34 4.77 20.74
N GLY A 146 -1.40 5.13 21.49
CA GLY A 146 -1.75 6.52 21.78
C GLY A 146 -0.59 7.31 22.41
N GLY A 147 -0.34 8.52 21.90
CA GLY A 147 0.72 9.42 22.41
C GLY A 147 2.16 9.02 22.05
N ARG A 148 2.36 7.99 21.22
CA ARG A 148 3.71 7.55 20.79
C ARG A 148 4.13 8.19 19.49
N THR A 149 5.44 8.37 19.32
CA THR A 149 6.05 8.67 18.02
C THR A 149 6.55 7.39 17.38
N LEU A 150 5.98 7.02 16.23
CA LEU A 150 6.39 5.84 15.47
C LEU A 150 7.45 6.24 14.44
N VAL A 151 8.66 5.70 14.58
CA VAL A 151 9.71 5.86 13.56
C VAL A 151 9.47 4.89 12.40
N PRO A 152 10.02 5.13 11.20
CA PRO A 152 9.93 4.18 10.10
C PRO A 152 10.41 2.78 10.52
N GLY A 153 9.63 1.75 10.18
CA GLY A 153 9.94 0.36 10.51
C GLY A 153 8.75 -0.58 10.31
N LEU A 154 8.99 -1.87 10.47
CA LEU A 154 7.99 -2.93 10.47
C LEU A 154 7.52 -3.20 11.90
N TYR A 155 6.23 -2.99 12.14
CA TYR A 155 5.61 -3.20 13.45
C TYR A 155 4.70 -4.43 13.41
N LYS A 156 4.78 -5.27 14.44
CA LYS A 156 3.98 -6.48 14.55
C LYS A 156 3.32 -6.57 15.92
N TRP A 157 2.02 -6.84 15.93
CA TRP A 157 1.28 -7.22 17.13
C TRP A 157 0.69 -8.62 16.96
N SER A 158 0.58 -9.36 18.06
CA SER A 158 -0.17 -10.62 18.14
C SER A 158 -1.53 -10.46 18.83
N THR A 159 -1.92 -9.22 19.11
CA THR A 159 -3.19 -8.79 19.70
C THR A 159 -3.70 -7.60 18.91
N ASP A 160 -4.88 -7.11 19.30
CA ASP A 160 -5.36 -5.81 18.85
C ASP A 160 -4.38 -4.69 19.25
N VAL A 161 -4.43 -3.62 18.46
CA VAL A 161 -3.62 -2.40 18.53
C VAL A 161 -4.52 -1.20 18.26
#